data_AF-A0A067D8F0-F1
#
_entry.id   AF-A0A067D8F0-F1
#
_cell.length_a   1.000
_cell.length_b   1.000
_cell.length_c   1.000
_cell.angle_alpha   90.00
_cell.angle_beta   90.00
_cell.angle_gamma   90.00
#
_symmetry.space_group_name_H-M   'P 1'
#
loop_
_entity.id
_entity.type
_entity.pdbx_description
1 polymer ?
#
loop_
_entity_poly.entity_id
_entity_poly.type
_entity_poly.pdbx_seq_one_letter_code
_entity_poly.pdbx_strand_id
1 'polypeptide(L)'
;MEVAGDKYRSILNDEAKSMQWRHSGPLIFDKVNKLFEEGRTKEWPGGSIEETIHNVVRSWEMELSHKTSLNDFKTTNPEKFKLIVNGPPMVAYKFRHWGYFEGPFQGHAPSGEMVEFYVIGIMK
;
A
#
# COMPACT_ATOMS: atom_id res chain seq x y z
N MET A 1 11.99 10.23 20.93
CA MET A 1 12.01 8.81 20.54
C MET A 1 12.03 8.79 19.02
N GLU A 2 13.12 8.34 18.42
CA GLU A 2 13.10 8.02 16.99
C GLU A 2 12.07 6.91 16.80
N VAL A 3 11.07 7.17 15.96
CA VAL A 3 10.06 6.16 15.61
C VAL A 3 10.77 5.18 14.69
N ALA A 4 10.93 3.93 15.14
CA ALA A 4 11.43 2.86 14.29
C ALA A 4 10.54 2.78 13.04
N GLY A 5 11.16 2.73 11.85
CA GLY A 5 10.43 2.75 10.59
C GLY A 5 9.40 1.62 10.47
N ASP A 6 8.30 1.84 9.74
CA ASP A 6 7.25 0.82 9.60
C ASP A 6 7.76 -0.38 8.79
N LYS A 7 7.62 -1.58 9.37
CA LYS A 7 8.09 -2.84 8.79
C LYS A 7 7.53 -3.13 7.39
N TYR A 8 6.27 -2.77 7.13
CA TYR A 8 5.58 -3.11 5.88
C TYR A 8 5.46 -1.95 4.91
N ARG A 9 5.71 -0.72 5.37
CA ARG A 9 5.55 0.52 4.61
C ARG A 9 6.84 1.31 4.69
N SER A 10 7.88 0.78 4.08
CA SER A 10 9.20 1.43 4.00
C SER A 10 9.13 2.85 3.46
N ILE A 11 8.15 3.15 2.59
CA ILE A 11 7.95 4.48 2.01
C ILE A 11 7.69 5.59 3.04
N LEU A 12 7.20 5.25 4.25
CA LEU A 12 6.94 6.19 5.35
C LEU A 12 8.25 6.73 5.96
N ASN A 13 9.35 6.01 5.80
CA ASN A 13 10.63 6.36 6.40
C ASN A 13 11.31 7.53 5.66
N ASP A 14 10.92 7.76 4.40
CA ASP A 14 11.50 8.76 3.49
C ASP A 14 10.48 9.85 3.09
N GLU A 15 9.54 10.20 3.97
CA GLU A 15 8.52 11.22 3.66
C GLU A 15 8.97 12.64 4.01
N ALA A 16 8.75 13.56 3.07
CA ALA A 16 9.11 14.96 3.22
C ALA A 16 8.21 15.64 4.27
N LYS A 17 8.78 16.56 5.07
CA LYS A 17 8.04 17.33 6.09
C LYS A 17 6.86 18.16 5.55
N SER A 18 6.79 18.39 4.25
CA SER A 18 5.74 19.18 3.58
C SER A 18 4.49 18.38 3.19
N MET A 19 4.48 17.06 3.43
CA MET A 19 3.41 16.18 2.92
C MET A 19 2.06 16.44 3.61
N GLN A 20 0.98 16.42 2.83
CA GLN A 20 -0.36 16.76 3.31
C GLN A 20 -1.15 15.49 3.67
N TRP A 21 -1.40 15.34 4.97
CA TRP A 21 -2.20 14.25 5.51
C TRP A 21 -3.66 14.65 5.68
N ARG A 22 -4.58 13.72 5.40
CA ARG A 22 -6.03 13.87 5.58
C ARG A 22 -6.41 13.98 7.05
N HIS A 23 -5.63 13.34 7.92
CA HIS A 23 -5.81 13.34 9.37
C HIS A 23 -4.49 13.68 10.06
N SER A 24 -4.56 14.28 11.24
CA SER A 24 -3.50 15.01 11.96
C SER A 24 -2.18 14.25 12.23
N GLY A 25 -1.40 13.97 11.20
CA GLY A 25 0.01 13.56 11.28
C GLY A 25 0.34 12.17 10.72
N PRO A 26 1.64 11.82 10.69
CA PRO A 26 2.11 10.54 10.18
C PRO A 26 1.57 9.40 11.06
N LEU A 27 1.14 8.34 10.39
CA LEU A 27 0.34 7.29 10.98
C LEU A 27 1.21 6.29 11.73
N ILE A 28 0.77 5.92 12.93
CA ILE A 28 1.39 4.86 13.72
C ILE A 28 0.62 3.57 13.46
N PHE A 29 1.26 2.57 12.86
CA PHE A 29 0.63 1.31 12.46
C PHE A 29 0.82 0.16 13.45
N ASP A 30 1.52 0.37 14.56
CA ASP A 30 1.89 -0.67 15.54
C ASP A 30 0.75 -1.61 15.93
N LYS A 31 -0.43 -1.05 16.23
CA LYS A 31 -1.61 -1.84 16.62
C LYS A 31 -2.12 -2.72 15.47
N VAL A 32 -2.18 -2.17 14.27
CA VAL A 32 -2.63 -2.90 13.07
C VAL A 32 -1.62 -3.98 12.69
N ASN A 33 -0.33 -3.66 12.77
CA ASN A 33 0.76 -4.61 12.52
C ASN A 33 0.72 -5.76 13.52
N LYS A 34 0.54 -5.47 14.82
CA LYS A 34 0.38 -6.50 15.86
C LYS A 34 -0.78 -7.44 15.56
N LEU A 35 -1.98 -6.89 15.30
CA LEU A 35 -3.17 -7.69 14.97
C LEU A 35 -2.97 -8.53 13.71
N PHE A 36 -2.27 -7.98 12.71
CA PHE A 36 -1.93 -8.73 11.52
C PHE A 36 -1.02 -9.91 11.83
N GLU A 37 0.06 -9.72 12.60
CA GLU A 37 0.98 -10.81 12.95
C GLU A 37 0.27 -11.89 13.79
N GLU A 38 -0.64 -11.52 14.68
CA GLU A 38 -1.47 -12.45 15.46
C GLU A 38 -2.42 -13.27 14.56
N GLY A 39 -2.96 -12.67 13.50
CA GLY A 39 -3.87 -13.30 12.55
C GLY A 39 -3.22 -13.88 11.29
N ARG A 40 -1.89 -13.80 11.18
CA ARG A 40 -1.16 -14.15 9.95
C ARG A 40 -1.19 -15.67 9.75
N THR A 41 -1.78 -16.11 8.64
CA THR A 41 -1.86 -17.53 8.26
C THR A 41 -0.84 -17.94 7.20
N LYS A 42 -0.20 -16.97 6.55
CA LYS A 42 0.79 -17.19 5.49
C LYS A 42 1.97 -16.25 5.66
N GLU A 43 3.16 -16.80 5.54
CA GLU A 43 4.42 -16.06 5.56
C GLU A 43 5.05 -16.12 4.17
N TRP A 44 5.50 -14.97 3.69
CA TRP A 44 6.21 -14.87 2.42
C TRP A 44 7.71 -14.89 2.69
N PRO A 45 8.51 -15.59 1.86
CA PRO A 45 9.96 -15.51 1.97
C PRO A 45 10.45 -14.06 1.82
N GLY A 46 11.46 -13.68 2.59
CA GLY A 46 12.08 -12.36 2.47
C GLY A 46 12.67 -12.15 1.07
N GLY A 47 12.37 -11.02 0.44
CA GLY A 47 12.76 -10.70 -0.94
C GLY A 47 11.99 -11.49 -2.00
N SER A 48 10.86 -12.11 -1.66
CA SER A 48 9.95 -12.70 -2.65
C SER A 48 9.10 -11.64 -3.35
N ILE A 49 8.58 -11.98 -4.53
CA ILE A 49 7.63 -11.10 -5.23
C ILE A 49 6.37 -10.90 -4.40
N GLU A 50 5.91 -11.94 -3.70
CA GLU A 50 4.70 -11.89 -2.87
C GLU A 50 4.86 -10.99 -1.65
N GLU A 51 6.03 -11.00 -1.00
CA GLU A 51 6.34 -10.03 0.07
C GLU A 51 6.30 -8.60 -0.48
N THR A 52 6.93 -8.36 -1.63
CA THR A 52 6.96 -7.05 -2.28
C THR A 52 5.56 -6.56 -2.64
N ILE A 53 4.74 -7.40 -3.27
CA ILE A 53 3.34 -7.09 -3.60
C ILE A 53 2.57 -6.75 -2.33
N HIS A 54 2.70 -7.57 -1.28
CA HIS A 54 2.01 -7.37 0.00
C HIS A 54 2.35 -6.01 0.62
N ASN A 55 3.63 -5.64 0.66
CA ASN A 55 4.10 -4.37 1.21
C ASN A 55 3.62 -3.17 0.38
N VAL A 56 3.58 -3.34 -0.94
CA VAL A 56 3.14 -2.30 -1.89
C VAL A 56 1.66 -2.03 -1.78
N VAL A 57 0.84 -3.07 -1.65
CA VAL A 57 -0.61 -2.91 -1.42
C VAL A 57 -0.87 -2.19 -0.10
N ARG A 58 -0.18 -2.57 0.98
CA ARG A 58 -0.32 -1.90 2.28
C ARG A 58 0.09 -0.44 2.26
N SER A 59 1.11 -0.14 1.47
CA SER A 59 1.58 1.22 1.25
C SER A 59 0.54 1.99 0.43
N TRP A 60 0.03 1.42 -0.65
CA TRP A 60 -1.00 2.04 -1.51
C TRP A 60 -2.30 2.32 -0.75
N GLU A 61 -2.80 1.38 0.05
CA GLU A 61 -4.01 1.60 0.86
C GLU A 61 -3.83 2.72 1.89
N MET A 62 -2.64 2.81 2.48
CA MET A 62 -2.28 3.90 3.38
C MET A 62 -2.29 5.23 2.64
N GLU A 63 -1.61 5.31 1.48
CA GLU A 63 -1.58 6.52 0.65
C GLU A 63 -3.00 6.94 0.26
N LEU A 64 -3.82 5.99 -0.21
CA LEU A 64 -5.20 6.24 -0.62
C LEU A 64 -6.09 6.77 0.51
N SER A 65 -5.97 6.18 1.69
CA SER A 65 -6.85 6.51 2.82
C SER A 65 -6.43 7.81 3.52
N HIS A 66 -5.14 8.13 3.50
CA HIS A 66 -4.59 9.16 4.38
C HIS A 66 -3.86 10.30 3.69
N LYS A 67 -3.42 10.20 2.44
CA LYS A 67 -2.88 11.34 1.70
C LYS A 67 -4.03 12.11 1.04
N THR A 68 -3.90 13.43 0.95
CA THR A 68 -4.91 14.29 0.30
C THR A 68 -4.62 14.52 -1.18
N SER A 69 -3.36 14.40 -1.59
CA SER A 69 -2.89 14.64 -2.95
C SER A 69 -2.43 13.35 -3.61
N LEU A 70 -2.93 13.06 -4.80
CA LEU A 70 -2.47 11.93 -5.63
C LEU A 70 -1.03 12.12 -6.12
N ASN A 71 -0.52 13.36 -6.21
CA ASN A 71 0.86 13.62 -6.60
C ASN A 71 1.87 13.17 -5.54
N ASP A 72 1.42 12.93 -4.31
CA ASP A 72 2.27 12.47 -3.21
C ASP A 72 2.35 10.93 -3.14
N PHE A 73 1.68 10.22 -4.06
CA PHE A 73 1.65 8.77 -4.10
C PHE A 73 2.93 8.27 -4.75
N LYS A 74 3.67 7.42 -4.02
CA LYS A 74 4.86 6.74 -4.53
C LYS A 74 4.53 5.37 -5.11
N THR A 75 3.35 4.81 -4.79
CA THR A 75 2.95 3.46 -5.21
C THR A 75 2.18 3.41 -6.53
N THR A 76 1.78 4.55 -7.08
CA THR A 76 1.01 4.63 -8.33
C THR A 76 1.71 5.49 -9.36
N ASN A 77 1.54 5.17 -10.64
CA ASN A 77 1.89 6.08 -11.72
C ASN A 77 0.76 7.11 -11.91
N PRO A 78 0.98 8.41 -11.64
CA PRO A 78 -0.06 9.44 -11.66
C PRO A 78 -0.66 9.68 -13.06
N GLU A 79 0.07 9.38 -14.15
CA GLU A 79 -0.44 9.53 -15.51
C GLU A 79 -1.35 8.39 -15.93
N LYS A 80 -1.13 7.19 -15.39
CA LYS A 80 -1.83 5.96 -15.79
C LYS A 80 -2.89 5.50 -14.80
N PHE A 81 -2.75 5.84 -13.53
CA PHE A 81 -3.64 5.38 -12.47
C PHE A 81 -4.88 6.28 -12.36
N LYS A 82 -6.07 5.69 -12.45
CA LYS A 82 -7.35 6.36 -12.23
C LYS A 82 -8.19 5.55 -11.27
N LEU A 83 -8.60 6.17 -10.16
CA LEU A 83 -9.55 5.59 -9.21
C LEU A 83 -10.89 6.33 -9.32
N ILE A 84 -11.95 5.59 -9.62
CA ILE A 84 -13.31 6.11 -9.70
C ILE A 84 -14.12 5.39 -8.63
N VAL A 85 -14.76 6.15 -7.74
CA VAL A 85 -15.59 5.59 -6.67
C VAL A 85 -16.99 6.19 -6.73
N ASN A 86 -17.99 5.34 -6.50
CA ASN A 86 -19.38 5.77 -6.40
C ASN A 86 -19.61 6.49 -5.07
N GLY A 87 -20.50 7.49 -5.07
CA GLY A 87 -20.74 8.39 -3.95
C GLY A 87 -21.28 7.74 -2.65
N PRO A 88 -21.33 8.52 -1.54
CA PRO A 88 -21.58 8.08 -0.15
C PRO A 88 -22.81 7.18 0.07
N PRO A 89 -22.89 6.40 1.19
CA PRO A 89 -22.36 6.75 2.52
C PRO A 89 -21.22 5.88 3.07
N MET A 90 -20.88 4.77 2.43
CA MET A 90 -19.74 3.93 2.77
C MET A 90 -19.55 2.94 1.63
N VAL A 91 -18.37 2.90 1.03
CA VAL A 91 -18.09 1.94 -0.05
C VAL A 91 -17.13 0.89 0.50
N ALA A 92 -17.65 -0.30 0.75
CA ALA A 92 -16.84 -1.50 0.87
C ALA A 92 -16.55 -2.01 -0.54
N TYR A 93 -15.28 -2.20 -0.86
CA TYR A 93 -14.86 -2.72 -2.16
C TYR A 93 -13.98 -3.94 -1.97
N LYS A 94 -14.16 -4.91 -2.86
CA LYS A 94 -13.25 -6.04 -3.03
C LYS A 94 -12.59 -5.88 -4.40
N PHE A 95 -11.30 -5.58 -4.42
CA PHE A 95 -10.53 -5.57 -5.65
C PHE A 95 -9.92 -6.94 -5.90
N ARG A 96 -9.95 -7.37 -7.16
CA ARG A 96 -9.06 -8.39 -7.71
C ARG A 96 -8.07 -7.64 -8.58
N HIS A 97 -6.86 -7.47 -8.08
CA HIS A 97 -5.76 -6.92 -8.89
C HIS A 97 -5.09 -8.06 -9.62
N TRP A 98 -4.91 -7.89 -10.93
CA TRP A 98 -4.12 -8.80 -11.74
C TRP A 98 -3.33 -8.01 -12.78
N GLY A 99 -2.18 -8.53 -13.17
CA GLY A 99 -1.35 -7.94 -14.21
C GLY A 99 -0.08 -8.74 -14.45
N TYR A 100 0.53 -8.57 -15.62
CA TYR A 100 1.82 -9.17 -15.91
C TYR A 100 2.94 -8.30 -15.33
N PHE A 101 3.90 -8.92 -14.65
CA PHE A 101 5.02 -8.20 -14.05
C PHE A 101 6.08 -7.84 -15.10
N GLU A 102 5.75 -6.86 -15.94
CA GLU A 102 6.52 -6.50 -17.15
C GLU A 102 7.58 -5.41 -16.93
N GLY A 103 7.54 -4.71 -15.79
CA GLY A 103 8.49 -3.65 -15.46
C GLY A 103 9.28 -3.95 -14.19
N PRO A 104 10.51 -3.41 -14.04
CA PRO A 104 11.23 -3.53 -12.79
C PRO A 104 10.50 -2.79 -11.67
N PHE A 105 10.46 -3.40 -10.48
CA PHE A 105 9.76 -2.81 -9.33
C PHE A 105 10.42 -3.19 -8.01
N GLN A 106 10.73 -2.20 -7.19
CA GLN A 106 11.38 -2.36 -5.88
C GLN A 106 12.57 -3.33 -5.86
N GLY A 107 13.44 -3.26 -6.88
CA GLY A 107 14.63 -4.13 -6.98
C GLY A 107 14.38 -5.50 -7.61
N HIS A 108 13.13 -5.83 -7.95
CA HIS A 108 12.80 -7.03 -8.71
C HIS A 108 12.83 -6.74 -10.22
N ALA A 109 13.54 -7.57 -10.96
CA ALA A 109 13.53 -7.56 -12.43
C ALA A 109 12.15 -8.03 -12.94
N PRO A 110 11.70 -7.56 -14.11
CA PRO A 110 10.44 -8.00 -14.69
C PRO A 110 10.47 -9.51 -14.96
N SER A 111 9.42 -10.24 -14.55
CA SER A 111 9.31 -11.69 -14.76
C SER A 111 8.37 -12.06 -15.90
N GLY A 112 7.47 -11.16 -16.30
CA GLY A 112 6.40 -11.46 -17.25
C GLY A 112 5.33 -12.42 -16.69
N GLU A 113 5.43 -12.83 -15.43
CA GLU A 113 4.44 -13.69 -14.79
C GLU A 113 3.18 -12.90 -14.44
N MET A 114 2.03 -13.57 -14.49
CA MET A 114 0.77 -13.00 -14.03
C MET A 114 0.77 -12.98 -12.51
N VAL A 115 0.74 -11.77 -11.96
CA VAL A 115 0.51 -11.51 -10.55
C VAL A 115 -0.98 -11.33 -10.33
N GLU A 116 -1.52 -11.96 -9.29
CA GLU A 116 -2.91 -11.80 -8.88
C GLU A 116 -3.02 -11.69 -7.35
N PHE A 117 -3.85 -10.76 -6.87
CA PHE A 117 -4.20 -10.69 -5.46
C PHE A 117 -5.58 -10.05 -5.23
N TYR A 118 -6.16 -10.38 -4.08
CA TYR A 118 -7.45 -9.87 -3.64
C TYR A 118 -7.26 -8.91 -2.48
N VAL A 119 -7.91 -7.75 -2.57
CA VAL A 119 -7.88 -6.70 -1.53
C VAL A 119 -9.31 -6.40 -1.12
N ILE A 120 -9.54 -6.18 0.17
CA ILE A 120 -10.82 -5.71 0.69
C ILE A 120 -10.56 -4.43 1.44
N GLY A 121 -11.20 -3.33 1.03
CA GLY A 121 -11.07 -2.03 1.67
C GLY A 121 -12.42 -1.40 1.95
N ILE A 122 -12.45 -0.50 2.92
CA ILE A 122 -13.62 0.33 3.25
C ILE A 122 -13.18 1.77 3.15
N MET A 123 -13.77 2.54 2.23
CA MET A 123 -13.63 4.00 2.23
C MET A 123 -14.81 4.64 2.96
N LYS A 124 -14.47 5.54 3.89
CA LYS A 124 -15.38 6.38 4.68
C LYS A 124 -15.18 7.84 4.31
#